data_AF-A0A2W4J0M9-F1
#
_entry.id   AF-A0A2W4J0M9-F1
#
_cell.length_a   1.000
_cell.length_b   1.000
_cell.length_c   1.000
_cell.angle_alpha   90.00
_cell.angle_beta   90.00
_cell.angle_gamma   90.00
#
_symmetry.space_group_name_H-M   'P 1'
#
loop_
_entity.id
_entity.type
_entity.pdbx_description
1 polymer ?
#
loop_
_entity_poly.entity_id
_entity_poly.type
_entity_poly.pdbx_seq_one_letter_code
_entity_poly.pdbx_strand_id
1 'polypeptide(L)'
;MRTATPPKNLTPQEQWIEEHASEFVSIPHFYNQKPSPRAERKQLNLRMFSEDLIKLKAQAAKLGMPYQTYIISELHKLANREE
;
A
#
# COMPACT_ATOMS: atom_id res chain seq x y z
N MET A 1 -21.93 28.05 25.50
CA MET A 1 -22.14 28.26 24.04
C MET A 1 -20.80 28.66 23.43
N ARG A 2 -20.20 27.83 22.57
CA ARG A 2 -18.96 28.16 21.86
C ARG A 2 -19.34 28.57 20.44
N THR A 3 -19.35 29.85 20.14
CA THR A 3 -19.48 30.35 18.76
C THR A 3 -18.09 30.38 18.14
N ALA A 4 -17.68 29.26 17.54
CA ALA A 4 -16.56 29.28 16.61
C ALA A 4 -17.13 29.68 15.25
N THR A 5 -17.00 30.95 14.87
CA THR A 5 -17.28 31.42 13.51
C THR A 5 -16.21 30.81 12.58
N PRO A 6 -16.57 29.98 11.60
CA PRO A 6 -15.57 29.41 10.70
C PRO A 6 -15.06 30.46 9.70
N PRO A 7 -13.77 30.43 9.31
CA PRO A 7 -13.25 31.29 8.26
C PRO A 7 -13.95 30.99 6.93
N LYS A 8 -14.60 32.02 6.38
CA LYS A 8 -15.50 31.97 5.22
C LYS A 8 -14.71 31.98 3.91
N ASN A 9 -14.01 30.90 3.57
CA ASN A 9 -13.55 30.57 2.22
C ASN A 9 -13.24 29.06 2.15
N LEU A 10 -14.28 28.25 2.02
CA LEU A 10 -14.12 26.84 1.67
C LEU A 10 -13.55 26.77 0.25
N THR A 11 -12.58 25.89 0.03
CA THR A 11 -12.14 25.55 -1.32
C THR A 11 -13.31 24.92 -2.08
N PRO A 12 -13.33 25.00 -3.44
CA PRO A 12 -14.38 24.38 -4.24
C PRO A 12 -14.59 22.88 -3.91
N GLN A 13 -13.52 22.19 -3.55
CA GLN A 13 -13.54 20.80 -3.12
C GLN A 13 -14.29 20.61 -1.79
N GLU A 14 -14.03 21.47 -0.80
CA GLU A 14 -14.70 21.40 0.50
C GLU A 14 -16.18 21.77 0.41
N GLN A 15 -16.54 22.72 -0.46
CA GLN A 15 -17.94 23.05 -0.75
C GLN A 15 -18.69 21.84 -1.32
N TRP A 16 -18.10 21.17 -2.31
CA TRP A 16 -18.68 19.97 -2.92
C TRP A 16 -18.89 18.85 -1.89
N ILE A 17 -17.91 18.63 -0.99
CA ILE A 17 -18.02 17.60 0.06
C ILE A 17 -19.19 17.91 1.02
N GLU A 18 -19.35 19.15 1.44
CA GLU A 18 -20.46 19.57 2.31
C GLU A 18 -21.82 19.43 1.61
N GLU A 19 -21.90 19.82 0.33
CA GLU A 19 -23.12 19.70 -0.47
C GLU A 19 -23.57 18.24 -0.64
N HIS A 20 -22.62 17.31 -0.71
CA HIS A 20 -22.87 15.89 -0.94
C HIS A 20 -22.72 15.06 0.36
N ALA A 21 -22.61 15.70 1.53
CA ALA A 21 -22.35 15.06 2.82
C ALA A 21 -23.37 13.95 3.16
N SER A 22 -24.62 14.13 2.73
CA SER A 22 -25.72 13.18 2.91
C SER A 22 -25.65 11.95 2.01
N GLU A 23 -24.84 11.97 0.94
CA GLU A 23 -24.60 10.83 0.04
C GLU A 23 -23.54 9.88 0.58
N PHE A 24 -22.69 10.36 1.51
CA PHE A 24 -21.70 9.52 2.16
C PHE A 24 -22.35 8.63 3.21
N VAL A 25 -22.24 7.32 3.00
CA VAL A 25 -22.55 6.33 4.04
C VAL A 25 -21.47 6.39 5.12
N SER A 26 -21.90 6.44 6.39
CA SER A 26 -20.97 6.18 7.50
C SER A 26 -20.42 4.77 7.32
N ILE A 27 -19.11 4.66 7.10
CA ILE A 27 -18.48 3.36 6.95
C ILE A 27 -18.70 2.60 8.27
N PRO A 28 -19.36 1.42 8.27
CA PRO A 28 -19.57 0.65 9.47
C PRO A 28 -18.22 0.27 10.09
N HIS A 29 -18.26 -0.11 11.37
CA HIS A 29 -17.18 -0.40 12.33
C HIS A 29 -15.97 -1.28 11.87
N PHE A 30 -15.91 -1.70 10.61
CA PHE A 30 -14.84 -2.49 9.99
C PHE A 30 -13.48 -1.77 9.91
N TYR A 31 -13.42 -0.44 10.05
CA TYR A 31 -12.15 0.31 10.10
C TYR A 31 -11.45 0.29 11.47
N ASN A 32 -12.07 -0.25 12.53
CA ASN A 32 -11.40 -0.47 13.81
C ASN A 32 -10.58 -1.77 13.85
N GLN A 33 -10.59 -2.56 12.79
CA GLN A 33 -9.54 -3.54 12.58
C GLN A 33 -8.28 -2.77 12.22
N LYS A 34 -7.50 -2.37 13.24
CA LYS A 34 -6.07 -2.17 13.02
C LYS A 34 -5.63 -3.41 12.23
N PRO A 35 -5.07 -3.27 11.01
CA PRO A 35 -4.56 -4.44 10.31
C PRO A 35 -3.68 -5.15 11.33
N SER A 36 -3.95 -6.44 11.59
CA SER A 36 -3.11 -7.27 12.47
C SER A 36 -1.66 -6.87 12.19
N PRO A 37 -0.86 -6.48 13.19
CA PRO A 37 0.38 -5.73 12.97
C PRO A 37 1.13 -6.38 11.82
N ARG A 38 1.08 -5.72 10.65
CA ARG A 38 1.63 -6.31 9.43
C ARG A 38 3.08 -6.60 9.78
N ALA A 39 3.47 -7.87 9.69
CA ALA A 39 4.79 -8.32 10.13
C ALA A 39 5.83 -7.29 9.70
N GLU A 40 6.59 -6.81 10.67
CA GLU A 40 7.54 -5.71 10.46
C GLU A 40 8.43 -6.05 9.26
N ARG A 41 8.50 -5.14 8.28
CA ARG A 41 9.35 -5.36 7.11
C ARG A 41 10.81 -5.31 7.57
N LYS A 42 11.51 -6.44 7.46
CA LYS A 42 12.95 -6.51 7.72
C LYS A 42 13.73 -6.41 6.41
N GLN A 43 14.89 -5.76 6.47
CA GLN A 43 15.84 -5.72 5.36
C GLN A 43 16.49 -7.09 5.20
N LEU A 44 16.56 -7.58 3.96
CA LEU A 44 17.27 -8.81 3.60
C LEU A 44 18.54 -8.45 2.83
N ASN A 45 19.70 -8.88 3.32
CA ASN A 45 20.98 -8.74 2.62
C ASN A 45 21.36 -10.07 1.98
N LEU A 46 21.51 -10.11 0.65
CA LEU A 46 21.84 -11.31 -0.11
C LEU A 46 23.15 -11.13 -0.87
N ARG A 47 23.94 -12.21 -0.98
CA ARG A 47 25.08 -12.31 -1.88
C ARG A 47 24.78 -13.38 -2.93
N MET A 48 25.03 -13.07 -4.19
CA MET A 48 24.84 -13.99 -5.31
C MET A 48 25.82 -13.66 -6.43
N PHE A 49 25.98 -14.59 -7.37
CA PHE A 49 26.81 -14.35 -8.55
C PHE A 49 26.18 -13.26 -9.43
N SER A 50 27.04 -12.47 -10.06
CA SER A 50 26.60 -11.41 -10.97
C SER A 50 25.79 -11.97 -12.15
N GLU A 51 26.13 -13.17 -12.61
CA GLU A 51 25.41 -13.84 -13.70
C GLU A 51 23.95 -14.12 -13.32
N ASP A 52 23.71 -14.61 -12.10
CA ASP A 52 22.36 -14.89 -11.61
C ASP A 52 21.53 -13.62 -11.48
N LEU A 53 22.15 -12.53 -11.00
CA LEU A 53 21.49 -11.23 -10.91
C LEU A 53 21.04 -10.73 -12.29
N ILE A 54 21.85 -10.93 -13.33
CA ILE A 54 21.49 -10.56 -14.71
C ILE A 54 20.29 -11.39 -15.19
N LYS A 55 20.31 -12.70 -14.95
CA LYS A 55 19.19 -13.61 -15.31
C LYS A 55 17.89 -13.21 -14.60
N LEU A 56 17.95 -12.90 -13.31
CA LEU A 56 16.79 -12.43 -12.53
C LEU A 56 16.23 -11.10 -13.05
N LYS A 57 17.11 -10.15 -13.39
CA LYS A 57 16.69 -8.88 -14.01
C LYS A 57 16.01 -9.10 -15.36
N ALA A 58 16.56 -9.99 -16.19
CA ALA A 58 15.97 -10.32 -17.49
C ALA A 58 14.58 -10.98 -17.34
N GLN A 59 14.40 -11.87 -16.36
CA GLN A 59 13.10 -12.47 -16.06
C GLN A 59 12.09 -11.41 -15.61
N ALA A 60 12.47 -10.54 -14.67
CA ALA A 60 11.60 -9.48 -14.19
C ALA A 60 11.19 -8.50 -15.32
N ALA A 61 12.12 -8.17 -16.22
CA ALA A 61 11.84 -7.33 -17.38
C ALA A 61 10.83 -7.97 -18.33
N LYS A 62 10.91 -9.29 -18.57
CA LYS A 62 9.91 -10.03 -19.35
C LYS A 62 8.51 -9.98 -18.73
N LEU A 63 8.44 -9.91 -17.41
CA LEU A 63 7.19 -9.79 -16.65
C LEU A 63 6.72 -8.32 -16.50
N GLY A 64 7.47 -7.35 -17.03
CA GLY A 64 7.13 -5.92 -16.93
C GLY A 64 7.23 -5.37 -15.50
N MET A 65 8.05 -5.96 -14.64
CA MET A 65 8.15 -5.57 -13.22
C MET A 65 9.60 -5.32 -12.79
N PRO A 66 9.83 -4.52 -11.72
CA PRO A 66 11.16 -4.35 -11.14
C PRO A 66 11.72 -5.67 -10.60
N TYR A 67 13.03 -5.90 -10.76
CA TYR A 67 13.69 -7.12 -10.31
C TYR A 67 13.57 -7.35 -8.80
N GLN A 68 13.55 -6.29 -7.99
CA GLN A 68 13.36 -6.39 -6.54
C GLN A 68 11.96 -6.91 -6.20
N THR A 69 10.93 -6.39 -6.87
CA THR A 69 9.55 -6.85 -6.71
C THR A 69 9.41 -8.32 -7.12
N TYR A 70 10.07 -8.71 -8.21
CA TYR A 70 10.09 -10.11 -8.66
C TYR A 70 10.71 -11.02 -7.61
N ILE A 71 11.91 -10.70 -7.12
CA ILE A 71 12.59 -11.47 -6.08
C ILE A 71 11.73 -11.60 -4.83
N ILE A 72 11.12 -10.50 -4.36
CA ILE A 72 10.24 -10.52 -3.19
C ILE A 72 9.02 -11.41 -3.44
N SER A 73 8.44 -11.39 -4.64
CA SER A 73 7.29 -12.23 -4.97
C SER A 73 7.64 -13.72 -4.95
N GLU A 74 8.81 -14.10 -5.49
CA GLU A 74 9.26 -15.49 -5.48
C GLU A 74 9.60 -15.94 -4.05
N LEU A 75 10.27 -15.12 -3.26
CA LEU A 75 10.52 -15.41 -1.84
C LEU A 75 9.23 -15.55 -1.04
N HIS A 76 8.20 -14.75 -1.35
CA HIS A 76 6.91 -14.85 -0.67
C HIS A 76 6.16 -16.13 -1.05
N LYS A 77 6.19 -16.53 -2.33
CA LYS A 77 5.64 -17.82 -2.76
C LYS A 77 6.34 -18.98 -2.07
N LEU A 78 7.69 -18.93 -1.99
CA LEU A 78 8.49 -19.94 -1.32
C LEU A 78 8.16 -20.03 0.18
N ALA A 79 8.01 -18.90 0.87
CA ALA A 79 7.72 -18.88 2.30
C ALA A 79 6.32 -19.41 2.65
N ASN A 80 5.36 -19.35 1.74
CA ASN A 80 3.99 -19.84 1.93
C ASN A 80 3.70 -21.15 1.20
N ARG A 81 4.73 -21.80 0.65
CA ARG A 81 4.56 -23.12 0.05
C ARG A 81 4.45 -24.12 1.19
N GLU A 82 3.23 -24.56 1.51
CA GLU A 82 3.01 -25.69 2.41
C GLU A 82 3.49 -26.97 1.71
N GLU A 83 4.36 -27.74 2.36
CA GLU A 83 4.78 -29.09 1.94
C GLU A 83 3.68 -30.13 2.21
#